data_AF-A0A3N5XPT1-F1
#
_entry.id   AF-A0A3N5XPT1-F1
#
_cell.length_a   1.000
_cell.length_b   1.000
_cell.length_c   1.000
_cell.angle_alpha   90.00
_cell.angle_beta   90.00
_cell.angle_gamma   90.00
#
_symmetry.space_group_name_H-M   'P 1'
#
loop_
_entity.id
_entity.type
_entity.pdbx_description
1 polymer ?
#
loop_
_entity_poly.entity_id
_entity_poly.type
_entity_poly.pdbx_seq_one_letter_code
_entity_poly.pdbx_strand_id
1 'polypeptide(L)' 'MPRSIEAVYDGHTFRPTEPADLPPDTRVRLTIEEIGPRRKPPKSFLETAESLRLEGPSDWSENFDRHLHQRRFEHDD' A
#
# COMPACT_ATOMS: atom_id res chain seq x y z
N MET A 1 8.39 32.42 -17.10
CA MET A 1 8.69 30.99 -17.33
C MET A 1 7.56 30.18 -16.72
N PRO A 2 7.02 29.15 -17.37
CA PRO A 2 6.03 28.27 -16.75
C PRO A 2 6.70 27.47 -15.62
N ARG A 3 6.08 27.47 -14.43
CA ARG A 3 6.45 26.58 -13.33
C ARG A 3 5.48 25.41 -13.32
N SER A 4 6.00 24.20 -13.28
CA SER A 4 5.19 22.99 -13.07
C SER A 4 5.11 22.70 -11.58
N ILE A 5 3.92 22.38 -11.10
CA ILE A 5 3.66 21.95 -9.73
C ILE A 5 2.93 20.61 -9.83
N GLU A 6 3.45 19.59 -9.14
CA GLU A 6 2.78 18.30 -9.08
C GLU A 6 1.51 18.41 -8.24
N ALA A 7 0.46 17.69 -8.64
CA ALA A 7 -0.78 17.66 -7.92
C ALA A 7 -1.38 16.25 -7.92
N VAL A 8 -2.09 15.92 -6.84
CA VAL A 8 -2.87 14.69 -6.74
C VAL A 8 -4.34 15.03 -6.94
N TYR A 9 -5.01 14.30 -7.82
CA TYR A 9 -6.46 14.39 -7.97
C TYR A 9 -7.13 13.49 -6.94
N ASP A 10 -7.96 14.07 -6.07
CA ASP A 10 -8.67 13.36 -5.00
C ASP A 10 -10.08 12.88 -5.42
N GLY A 11 -10.40 12.95 -6.71
CA GLY A 11 -11.73 12.68 -7.27
C GLY A 11 -12.63 13.92 -7.39
N HIS A 12 -12.23 15.06 -6.82
CA HIS A 12 -13.01 16.30 -6.90
C HIS A 12 -12.14 17.50 -7.26
N THR A 13 -10.91 17.57 -6.75
CA THR A 13 -10.01 18.72 -6.88
C THR A 13 -8.56 18.27 -7.03
N PHE A 14 -7.76 19.04 -7.78
CA PHE A 14 -6.31 18.88 -7.84
C PHE A 14 -5.66 19.55 -6.63
N ARG A 15 -4.99 18.75 -5.79
CA ARG A 15 -4.25 19.24 -4.62
C ARG A 15 -2.76 19.31 -4.92
N PRO A 16 -2.13 20.50 -4.90
CA PRO A 16 -0.69 20.63 -5.04
C PRO A 16 0.04 19.79 -3.98
N THR A 17 1.15 19.16 -4.36
CA THR A 17 2.04 18.46 -3.42
C THR A 17 2.94 19.44 -2.65
N GLU A 18 3.11 20.65 -3.18
CA GLU A 18 3.85 21.76 -2.58
C GLU A 18 3.03 23.06 -2.61
N PRO A 19 3.30 24.04 -1.72
CA PRO A 19 2.63 25.33 -1.75
C PRO A 19 2.86 26.06 -3.08
N ALA A 20 1.77 26.50 -3.72
CA ALA A 20 1.85 27.20 -5.00
C ALA A 20 2.35 28.65 -4.89
N ASP A 21 2.30 29.25 -3.69
CA ASP A 21 2.65 30.65 -3.42
C ASP A 21 2.06 31.64 -4.44
N LEU A 22 0.74 31.53 -4.65
CA LEU A 22 -0.02 32.40 -5.55
C LEU A 22 -1.00 33.27 -4.75
N PRO A 23 -1.18 34.55 -5.12
CA PRO A 23 -2.23 35.38 -4.54
C PRO A 23 -3.64 34.79 -4.76
N PRO A 24 -4.60 35.10 -3.88
CA PRO A 24 -6.01 34.81 -4.12
C PRO A 24 -6.48 35.33 -5.48
N ASP A 25 -7.45 34.63 -6.09
CA ASP A 25 -8.03 34.95 -7.40
C ASP A 25 -7.05 34.98 -8.59
N THR A 26 -5.89 34.35 -8.46
CA THR A 26 -4.96 34.17 -9.58
C THR A 26 -5.52 33.16 -10.60
N ARG A 27 -5.83 33.63 -11.81
CA ARG A 27 -6.27 32.75 -12.91
C ARG A 27 -5.08 32.00 -13.52
N VAL A 28 -5.13 30.67 -13.46
CA VAL A 28 -4.09 29.79 -14.00
C VAL A 28 -4.64 28.91 -15.14
N ARG A 29 -3.73 28.37 -15.95
CA ARG A 29 -4.03 27.29 -16.92
C ARG A 29 -3.43 26.00 -16.39
N LEU A 30 -4.24 24.96 -16.30
CA LEU A 30 -3.80 23.62 -15.92
C LEU A 30 -3.46 22.82 -17.17
N THR A 31 -2.31 22.15 -17.14
CA THR A 31 -1.93 21.10 -18.09
C THR A 31 -1.84 19.80 -17.29
N ILE A 32 -2.51 18.74 -17.75
CA ILE A 32 -2.54 17.45 -17.05
C ILE A 32 -1.51 16.55 -17.71
N GLU A 33 -0.56 16.06 -16.90
CA GLU A 33 0.42 15.07 -17.28
C GLU A 33 0.37 13.93 -16.26
N GLU A 34 0.07 12.70 -16.71
CA GLU A 34 0.04 11.53 -15.86
C GLU A 34 1.47 11.06 -15.55
N ILE A 35 2.01 11.57 -14.46
CA ILE A 35 3.18 11.00 -13.79
C ILE A 35 2.71 9.70 -13.12
N GLY A 36 3.28 8.57 -13.57
CA GLY A 36 2.86 7.21 -13.19
C GLY A 36 2.71 6.99 -11.67
N PRO A 37 2.16 5.84 -11.25
CA PRO A 37 1.74 5.64 -9.86
C PRO A 37 2.90 5.92 -8.90
N ARG A 38 2.65 6.86 -7.96
CA ARG A 38 3.57 7.14 -6.86
C ARG A 38 3.96 5.80 -6.23
N ARG A 39 5.27 5.49 -6.17
CA ARG A 39 5.75 4.23 -5.58
C ARG A 39 5.10 4.11 -4.21
N LYS A 40 4.30 3.05 -4.02
CA LYS A 40 3.70 2.77 -2.71
C LYS A 40 4.87 2.64 -1.72
N PRO A 41 4.75 3.20 -0.51
CA PRO A 41 5.74 2.94 0.52
C PRO A 41 5.88 1.42 0.69
N PRO A 42 7.09 0.91 0.98
CA PRO A 42 7.27 -0.50 1.26
C PRO A 42 6.35 -0.88 2.43
N LYS A 43 5.64 -2.00 2.30
CA LYS A 43 4.82 -2.54 3.39
C LYS A 43 5.71 -2.83 4.58
N SER A 44 5.22 -2.55 5.79
CA SER A 44 5.82 -3.05 7.02
C SER A 44 5.75 -4.59 7.06
N PHE A 45 6.49 -5.18 8.00
CA PHE A 45 6.46 -6.63 8.22
C PHE A 45 5.04 -7.11 8.55
N LEU A 46 4.30 -6.40 9.42
CA LEU A 46 2.94 -6.80 9.80
C LEU A 46 1.93 -6.64 8.66
N GLU A 47 1.99 -5.56 7.88
CA GLU A 47 1.15 -5.39 6.67
C GLU A 47 1.47 -6.46 5.61
N THR A 48 2.72 -6.92 5.57
CA THR A 48 3.11 -8.05 4.71
C THR A 48 2.50 -9.34 5.22
N ALA A 49 2.67 -9.66 6.51
CA ALA A 49 2.14 -10.87 7.15
C ALA A 49 0.61 -10.96 7.04
N GLU A 50 -0.11 -9.88 7.31
CA GLU A 50 -1.57 -9.80 7.13
C GLU A 50 -1.97 -10.07 5.67
N SER A 51 -1.24 -9.49 4.72
CA SER A 51 -1.57 -9.64 3.30
C SER A 51 -1.39 -11.05 2.74
N LEU A 52 -0.65 -11.91 3.44
CA LEU A 52 -0.49 -13.31 3.07
C LEU A 52 -1.76 -14.13 3.32
N ARG A 53 -2.70 -13.62 4.13
CA ARG A 53 -3.99 -14.30 4.45
C ARG A 53 -3.78 -15.78 4.79
N LEU A 54 -2.80 -16.05 5.65
CA LEU A 54 -2.43 -17.41 6.00
C LEU A 54 -3.61 -18.09 6.71
N GLU A 55 -4.07 -19.20 6.15
CA GLU A 55 -5.11 -20.03 6.73
C GLU A 55 -4.47 -21.10 7.62
N GLY A 56 -4.98 -21.27 8.84
CA GLY A 56 -4.46 -22.29 9.74
C GLY A 56 -5.31 -22.51 11.00
N PRO A 57 -5.12 -23.66 11.66
CA PRO A 57 -5.62 -23.92 13.00
C PRO A 57 -5.34 -22.78 13.99
N SER A 58 -6.33 -22.47 14.83
CA SER A 58 -6.23 -21.41 15.84
C SER A 58 -5.17 -21.68 16.91
N ASP A 59 -4.75 -22.94 17.07
CA ASP A 59 -3.78 -23.41 18.06
C ASP A 59 -2.37 -23.60 17.48
N TRP A 60 -2.12 -23.09 16.27
CA TRP A 60 -0.82 -23.24 15.58
C TRP A 60 0.39 -22.81 16.40
N SER A 61 0.28 -21.70 17.14
CA SER A 61 1.36 -21.21 18.00
C SER A 61 1.60 -22.11 19.21
N GLU A 62 0.56 -22.78 19.70
CA GLU A 62 0.60 -23.61 20.90
C GLU A 62 1.03 -25.05 20.58
N ASN A 63 0.67 -25.54 19.39
CA ASN A 63 0.91 -26.91 18.95
C ASN A 63 1.89 -27.00 17.77
N PHE A 64 2.86 -26.08 17.69
CA PHE A 64 3.77 -25.96 16.54
C PHE A 64 4.39 -27.28 16.09
N ASP A 65 4.98 -28.05 17.03
CA ASP A 65 5.62 -29.34 16.72
C ASP A 65 4.65 -30.36 16.12
N ARG A 66 3.41 -30.38 16.63
CA ARG A 66 2.36 -31.28 16.13
C ARG A 66 2.02 -30.95 14.68
N HIS A 67 1.81 -29.67 14.36
CA HIS A 67 1.47 -29.24 13.01
C HIS A 67 2.66 -29.37 12.05
N LEU A 68 3.89 -29.18 12.54
CA LEU A 68 5.10 -29.37 11.75
C LEU A 68 5.33 -30.85 11.37
N HIS A 69 4.87 -31.80 12.20
CA HIS A 69 5.11 -33.24 12.03
C HIS A 69 3.89 -34.07 11.61
N GLN A 70 2.75 -33.46 11.26
CA GLN A 70 1.53 -34.15 10.81
C GLN A 70 1.75 -35.15 9.65
N ARG A 71 2.85 -35.05 8.89
CA ARG A 71 3.14 -35.94 7.75
C ARG A 71 3.74 -37.32 8.10
N ARG A 72 3.78 -37.74 9.39
CA ARG A 72 4.55 -38.92 9.81
C ARG A 72 3.79 -40.01 10.59
N PHE A 73 2.47 -39.91 10.77
CA PHE A 73 1.70 -40.87 11.58
C PHE A 73 0.53 -41.56 10.87
N GLU A 74 0.49 -41.61 9.53
CA GLU A 74 -0.57 -42.33 8.77
C GLU A 74 -0.07 -43.60 8.05
N HIS A 75 0.99 -44.25 8.52
CA HIS A 75 1.33 -45.60 8.05
C HIS A 75 1.96 -46.40 9.18
N ASP A 76 1.16 -47.25 9.81
CA ASP A 76 1.53 -48.59 10.26
C ASP A 76 0.23 -49.27 10.75
N ASP A 77 -0.40 -50.03 9.84
CA ASP A 77 -1.30 -51.16 10.14
C ASP A 77 -0.50 -52.46 9.95
#